data_AF-A0A485A6N0-F1
#
_entry.id   AF-A0A485A6N0-F1
#
_cell.length_a   1.000
_cell.length_b   1.000
_cell.length_c   1.000
_cell.angle_alpha   90.00
_cell.angle_beta   90.00
_cell.angle_gamma   90.00
#
_symmetry.space_group_name_H-M   'P 1'
#
loop_
_entity.id
_entity.type
_entity.pdbx_description
1 polymer ?
#
loop_
_entity_poly.entity_id
_entity_poly.type
_entity_poly.pdbx_seq_one_letter_code
_entity_poly.pdbx_strand_id
1 'polypeptide(L)'
;MNLFKVSEKVAKLLIYSLIYSLGDVKKNKESKAFNQLCHIDGYDRAVEIADAWREFTTPIEKKLKQLVDIYIGQSVNCPGRGLAIRNAVRQTYMINPKKQKITAKNLRQILSHMIQGIESQAVYETILDNPGVCGSIEHDGLVSTQPLDWAHPYLRLKLKHYQ
;
A
#
# COMPACT_ATOMS: atom_id res chain seq x y z
N MET A 1 17.32 12.66 -10.64
CA MET A 1 16.47 13.59 -11.41
C MET A 1 15.10 13.63 -10.74
N ASN A 2 14.69 14.77 -10.16
CA ASN A 2 13.41 14.91 -9.46
C ASN A 2 12.31 15.24 -10.49
N LEU A 3 11.65 14.21 -11.04
CA LEU A 3 10.75 14.30 -12.21
C LEU A 3 9.67 15.39 -12.07
N PHE A 4 9.13 15.55 -10.86
CA PHE A 4 8.07 16.53 -10.57
C PHE A 4 8.57 17.77 -9.81
N LYS A 5 9.87 17.83 -9.47
CA LYS A 5 10.48 18.88 -8.63
C LYS A 5 9.69 19.14 -7.33
N VAL A 6 9.24 18.06 -6.67
CA VAL A 6 8.47 18.12 -5.43
C VAL A 6 9.33 17.78 -4.21
N SER A 7 8.89 18.21 -3.03
CA SER A 7 9.52 17.81 -1.76
C SER A 7 9.33 16.32 -1.48
N GLU A 8 10.16 15.74 -0.61
CA GLU A 8 10.02 14.34 -0.17
C GLU A 8 8.64 14.07 0.47
N LYS A 9 8.12 15.06 1.22
CA LYS A 9 6.80 14.98 1.84
C LYS A 9 5.69 14.82 0.79
N VAL A 10 5.75 15.59 -0.29
CA VAL A 10 4.79 15.52 -1.40
C VAL A 10 4.98 14.23 -2.20
N ALA A 11 6.21 13.81 -2.47
CA ALA A 11 6.49 12.54 -3.14
C ALA A 11 5.89 11.36 -2.37
N LYS A 12 6.06 11.30 -1.05
CA LYS A 12 5.43 10.31 -0.18
C LYS A 12 3.91 10.35 -0.29
N LEU A 13 3.31 11.53 -0.17
CA LEU A 13 1.86 11.70 -0.30
C LEU A 13 1.32 11.14 -1.63
N LEU A 14 1.97 11.46 -2.75
CA LEU A 14 1.57 11.00 -4.09
C LEU A 14 1.69 9.47 -4.22
N ILE A 15 2.79 8.87 -3.74
CA ILE A 15 3.00 7.43 -3.77
C ILE A 15 1.96 6.69 -2.92
N TYR A 16 1.75 7.12 -1.67
CA TYR A 16 0.73 6.51 -0.81
C TYR A 16 -0.67 6.66 -1.39
N SER A 17 -0.99 7.83 -1.94
CA SER A 17 -2.27 8.05 -2.62
C SER A 17 -2.42 7.08 -3.79
N LEU A 18 -1.39 6.90 -4.62
CA LEU A 18 -1.43 6.02 -5.78
C LEU A 18 -1.76 4.57 -5.40
N ILE A 19 -1.05 4.03 -4.41
CA ILE A 19 -1.23 2.66 -3.96
C ILE A 19 -2.64 2.48 -3.41
N TYR A 20 -3.03 3.31 -2.44
CA TYR A 20 -4.29 3.13 -1.75
C TYR A 20 -5.50 3.61 -2.53
N SER A 21 -5.35 4.38 -3.61
CA SER A 21 -6.44 4.75 -4.51
C SER A 21 -6.63 3.78 -5.67
N LEU A 22 -5.80 2.72 -5.78
CA LEU A 22 -5.77 1.81 -6.94
C LEU A 22 -5.33 2.51 -8.24
N GLY A 23 -4.46 3.50 -8.12
CA GLY A 23 -3.97 4.29 -9.25
C GLY A 23 -4.84 5.51 -9.60
N ASP A 24 -6.02 5.64 -8.99
CA ASP A 24 -6.95 6.73 -9.28
C ASP A 24 -6.46 8.07 -8.73
N VAL A 25 -6.36 9.08 -9.59
CA VAL A 25 -5.91 10.43 -9.22
C VAL A 25 -7.09 11.37 -9.29
N LYS A 26 -7.63 11.74 -8.13
CA LYS A 26 -8.77 12.65 -8.00
C LYS A 26 -8.31 14.08 -7.74
N LYS A 27 -8.66 14.98 -8.65
CA LYS A 27 -8.46 16.44 -8.55
C LYS A 27 -9.73 17.15 -8.07
N ASN A 28 -10.25 16.77 -6.91
CA ASN A 28 -11.48 17.37 -6.39
C ASN A 28 -11.41 17.54 -4.85
N LYS A 29 -12.37 18.27 -4.29
CA LYS A 29 -12.41 18.60 -2.85
C LYS A 29 -12.59 17.38 -1.94
N GLU A 30 -13.02 16.24 -2.48
CA GLU A 30 -13.17 15.00 -1.72
C GLU A 30 -11.84 14.24 -1.59
N SER A 31 -10.87 14.56 -2.44
CA SER A 31 -9.54 13.95 -2.43
C SER A 31 -8.69 14.54 -1.32
N LYS A 32 -8.51 13.77 -0.24
CA LYS A 32 -7.62 14.15 0.87
C LYS A 32 -6.20 14.44 0.39
N ALA A 33 -5.69 13.62 -0.54
CA ALA A 33 -4.36 13.80 -1.10
C ALA A 33 -4.24 15.09 -1.91
N PHE A 34 -5.24 15.41 -2.74
CA PHE A 34 -5.23 16.66 -3.51
C PHE A 34 -5.39 17.90 -2.61
N ASN A 35 -6.26 17.85 -1.60
CA ASN A 35 -6.39 18.95 -0.63
C ASN A 35 -5.08 19.19 0.12
N GLN A 36 -4.38 18.13 0.51
CA GLN A 36 -3.09 18.23 1.17
C GLN A 36 -2.00 18.76 0.23
N LEU A 37 -2.03 18.38 -1.06
CA LEU A 37 -1.15 18.93 -2.08
C LEU A 37 -1.39 20.44 -2.26
N CYS A 38 -2.65 20.88 -2.37
CA CYS A 38 -3.04 22.29 -2.44
C CYS A 38 -2.55 23.08 -1.22
N HIS A 39 -2.59 22.49 -0.03
CA HIS A 39 -2.08 23.13 1.18
C HIS A 39 -0.55 23.30 1.17
N ILE A 40 0.19 22.38 0.53
CA ILE A 40 1.65 22.41 0.52
C ILE A 40 2.20 23.33 -0.58
N ASP A 41 1.69 23.20 -1.80
CA ASP A 41 2.27 23.85 -2.99
C ASP A 41 1.38 24.96 -3.58
N GLY A 42 0.17 25.17 -3.05
CA GLY A 42 -0.83 26.07 -3.62
C GLY A 42 -1.67 25.39 -4.72
N TYR A 43 -2.85 25.95 -5.01
CA TYR A 43 -3.84 25.31 -5.88
C TYR A 43 -3.33 25.12 -7.31
N ASP A 44 -2.79 26.16 -7.95
CA ASP A 44 -2.36 26.11 -9.35
C ASP A 44 -1.25 25.08 -9.55
N ARG A 45 -0.24 25.11 -8.68
CA ARG A 45 0.86 24.14 -8.69
C ARG A 45 0.39 22.72 -8.38
N ALA A 46 -0.56 22.56 -7.47
CA ALA A 46 -1.14 21.25 -7.15
C ALA A 46 -1.87 20.64 -8.35
N VAL A 47 -2.57 21.46 -9.15
CA VAL A 47 -3.21 21.00 -10.39
C VAL A 47 -2.16 20.50 -11.39
N GLU A 48 -1.10 21.29 -11.64
CA GLU A 48 0.00 20.90 -12.53
C GLU A 48 0.65 19.57 -12.12
N ILE A 49 0.98 19.44 -10.82
CA ILE A 49 1.60 18.23 -10.28
C ILE A 49 0.64 17.05 -10.41
N ALA A 50 -0.65 17.23 -10.09
CA ALA A 50 -1.63 16.14 -10.15
C ALA A 50 -1.88 15.67 -11.58
N ASP A 51 -1.86 16.56 -12.56
CA ASP A 51 -2.00 16.20 -13.98
C ASP A 51 -0.78 15.44 -14.50
N ALA A 52 0.42 15.96 -14.25
CA ALA A 52 1.66 15.28 -14.61
C ALA A 52 1.77 13.91 -13.91
N TRP A 53 1.38 13.83 -12.64
CA TRP A 53 1.35 12.57 -11.88
C TRP A 53 0.36 11.58 -12.49
N ARG A 54 -0.87 12.01 -12.81
CA ARG A 54 -1.89 11.15 -13.41
C ARG A 54 -1.45 10.57 -14.74
N GLU A 55 -0.86 11.38 -15.61
CA GLU A 55 -0.30 10.92 -16.87
C GLU A 55 0.78 9.87 -16.64
N PHE A 56 1.75 10.17 -15.76
CA PHE A 56 2.85 9.29 -15.42
C PHE A 56 2.39 7.95 -14.83
N THR A 57 1.34 7.95 -14.00
CA THR A 57 0.91 6.73 -13.29
C THR A 57 -0.18 5.94 -14.00
N THR A 58 -0.68 6.41 -15.15
CA THR A 58 -1.70 5.70 -15.95
C THR A 58 -1.32 4.23 -16.26
N PRO A 59 -0.05 3.90 -16.62
CA PRO A 59 0.35 2.50 -16.80
C PRO A 59 0.29 1.69 -15.51
N ILE A 60 0.63 2.31 -14.38
CA ILE A 60 0.63 1.68 -13.05
C ILE A 60 -0.80 1.39 -12.60
N GLU A 61 -1.74 2.31 -12.82
CA GLU A 61 -3.16 2.11 -12.52
C GLU A 61 -3.71 0.82 -13.16
N LYS A 62 -3.42 0.62 -14.46
CA LYS A 62 -3.82 -0.60 -15.18
C LYS A 62 -3.22 -1.85 -14.57
N LYS A 63 -1.93 -1.80 -14.20
CA LYS A 63 -1.22 -2.93 -13.58
C LYS A 63 -1.72 -3.24 -12.18
N LEU A 64 -2.04 -2.23 -11.36
CA LEU A 64 -2.61 -2.42 -10.03
C LEU A 64 -3.99 -3.08 -10.10
N LYS A 65 -4.83 -2.66 -11.05
CA LYS A 65 -6.13 -3.30 -11.28
C LYS A 65 -5.98 -4.77 -11.69
N GLN A 66 -5.11 -5.06 -12.67
CA GLN A 66 -4.79 -6.43 -13.07
C GLN A 66 -4.27 -7.28 -11.90
N LEU A 67 -3.42 -6.70 -11.05
CA LEU A 67 -2.90 -7.38 -9.87
C LEU A 67 -4.00 -7.77 -8.88
N VAL A 68 -4.95 -6.87 -8.61
CA VAL A 68 -6.12 -7.17 -7.77
C VAL A 68 -6.99 -8.25 -8.40
N ASP A 69 -7.21 -8.22 -9.70
CA ASP A 69 -7.99 -9.23 -10.41
C ASP A 69 -7.36 -10.62 -10.31
N ILE A 70 -6.03 -10.72 -10.52
CA ILE A 70 -5.28 -11.97 -10.33
C ILE A 70 -5.45 -12.49 -8.90
N TYR A 71 -5.33 -11.60 -7.92
CA TYR A 71 -5.40 -11.96 -6.51
C TYR A 71 -6.81 -12.41 -6.08
N ILE A 72 -7.87 -11.81 -6.64
CA ILE A 72 -9.25 -12.31 -6.51
C ILE A 72 -9.40 -13.67 -7.20
N GLY A 73 -8.78 -13.86 -8.37
CA GLY A 73 -8.79 -15.12 -9.11
C GLY A 73 -8.17 -16.30 -8.36
N GLN A 74 -7.25 -16.04 -7.43
CA GLN A 74 -6.64 -17.04 -6.53
C GLN A 74 -7.49 -17.37 -5.30
N SER A 75 -8.67 -16.76 -5.15
CA SER A 75 -9.53 -16.97 -3.99
C SER A 75 -10.12 -18.37 -3.94
N VAL A 76 -10.36 -18.85 -2.71
CA VAL A 76 -11.02 -20.13 -2.47
C VAL A 76 -12.51 -19.91 -2.28
N ASN A 77 -13.34 -20.60 -3.06
CA ASN A 77 -14.78 -20.58 -2.85
C ASN A 77 -15.14 -21.28 -1.54
N CYS A 78 -15.77 -20.55 -0.62
CA CYS A 78 -16.32 -21.03 0.64
C CYS A 78 -17.85 -21.13 0.52
N PRO A 79 -18.43 -22.35 0.45
CA PRO A 79 -19.87 -22.55 0.32
C PRO A 79 -20.67 -21.71 1.33
N GLY A 80 -21.71 -21.02 0.85
CA GLY A 80 -22.57 -20.16 1.66
C GLY A 80 -21.97 -18.81 2.11
N ARG A 81 -20.64 -18.67 2.11
CA ARG A 81 -19.93 -17.48 2.62
C ARG A 81 -19.36 -16.58 1.52
N GLY A 82 -18.95 -17.14 0.38
CA GLY A 82 -18.38 -16.39 -0.74
C GLY A 82 -16.94 -16.80 -1.02
N LEU A 83 -16.15 -15.89 -1.58
CA LEU A 83 -14.74 -16.08 -1.89
C LEU A 83 -13.87 -15.67 -0.71
N ALA A 84 -12.93 -16.55 -0.34
CA ALA A 84 -11.90 -16.30 0.66
C ALA A 84 -10.59 -15.92 -0.04
N ILE A 85 -10.21 -14.65 0.05
CA ILE A 85 -8.95 -14.12 -0.47
C ILE A 85 -7.91 -14.17 0.64
N ARG A 86 -6.82 -14.91 0.45
CA ARG A 86 -5.78 -15.08 1.47
C ARG A 86 -4.53 -14.27 1.10
N ASN A 87 -3.99 -13.54 2.08
CA ASN A 87 -2.72 -12.87 1.93
C ASN A 87 -1.53 -13.80 2.20
N ALA A 88 -0.32 -13.24 2.10
CA ALA A 88 0.91 -14.01 2.18
C ALA A 88 1.08 -14.75 3.53
N VAL A 89 0.52 -14.19 4.61
CA VAL A 89 0.46 -14.80 5.95
C VAL A 89 -0.83 -15.58 6.21
N ARG A 90 -1.59 -15.91 5.16
CA ARG A 90 -2.84 -16.69 5.17
C ARG A 90 -4.03 -16.04 5.90
N GLN A 91 -3.96 -14.75 6.23
CA GLN A 91 -5.10 -14.00 6.74
C GLN A 91 -6.17 -13.88 5.63
N THR A 92 -7.42 -14.11 5.99
CA THR A 92 -8.53 -14.19 5.04
C THR A 92 -9.33 -12.89 4.98
N TYR A 93 -9.54 -12.37 3.78
CA TYR A 93 -10.53 -11.35 3.44
C TYR A 93 -11.70 -12.01 2.69
N MET A 94 -12.91 -11.89 3.24
CA MET A 94 -14.10 -12.50 2.66
C MET A 94 -14.83 -11.52 1.74
N ILE A 95 -15.18 -11.96 0.55
CA ILE A 95 -16.06 -11.22 -0.37
C ILE A 95 -17.12 -12.14 -0.94
N ASN A 96 -18.37 -11.67 -1.02
CA ASN A 96 -19.46 -12.47 -1.59
C ASN A 96 -20.07 -11.77 -2.81
N PRO A 97 -19.56 -12.03 -4.03
CA PRO A 97 -20.07 -11.38 -5.24
C PRO A 97 -21.56 -11.66 -5.52
N LYS A 98 -22.11 -12.76 -4.97
CA LYS A 98 -23.54 -13.09 -5.11
C LYS A 98 -24.44 -12.26 -4.19
N LYS A 99 -23.90 -11.73 -3.09
CA LYS A 99 -24.64 -10.93 -2.10
C LYS A 99 -24.35 -9.43 -2.21
N GLN A 100 -23.21 -9.04 -2.78
CA GLN A 100 -22.83 -7.64 -2.92
C GLN A 100 -22.10 -7.38 -4.24
N LYS A 101 -22.37 -6.23 -4.85
CA LYS A 101 -21.61 -5.73 -5.99
C LYS A 101 -20.19 -5.40 -5.54
N ILE A 102 -19.18 -5.88 -6.26
CA ILE A 102 -17.79 -5.49 -6.03
C ILE A 102 -17.62 -4.03 -6.44
N THR A 103 -17.27 -3.18 -5.48
CA THR A 103 -17.05 -1.75 -5.71
C THR A 103 -15.57 -1.42 -5.77
N ALA A 104 -15.21 -0.24 -6.28
CA ALA A 104 -13.83 0.27 -6.23
C ALA A 104 -13.28 0.33 -4.79
N LYS A 105 -14.14 0.52 -3.78
CA LYS A 105 -13.74 0.46 -2.37
C LYS A 105 -13.29 -0.93 -1.97
N ASN A 106 -14.01 -1.98 -2.40
CA ASN A 106 -13.61 -3.37 -2.12
C ASN A 106 -12.27 -3.69 -2.76
N LEU A 107 -12.06 -3.27 -4.02
CA LEU A 107 -10.80 -3.50 -4.71
C LEU A 107 -9.61 -2.83 -4.00
N ARG A 108 -9.78 -1.59 -3.50
CA ARG A 108 -8.75 -0.90 -2.70
C ARG A 108 -8.42 -1.65 -1.40
N GLN A 109 -9.45 -2.16 -0.72
CA GLN A 109 -9.26 -2.94 0.51
C GLN A 109 -8.55 -4.27 0.23
N ILE A 110 -8.85 -4.93 -0.89
CA ILE A 110 -8.18 -6.16 -1.31
C ILE A 110 -6.70 -5.89 -1.63
N LEU A 111 -6.39 -4.80 -2.33
CA LEU A 111 -5.01 -4.37 -2.57
C LEU A 111 -4.27 -4.11 -1.25
N SER A 112 -4.90 -3.37 -0.32
CA SER A 112 -4.33 -3.12 1.01
C SER A 112 -4.09 -4.42 1.78
N HIS A 113 -5.04 -5.35 1.75
CA HIS A 113 -4.94 -6.66 2.41
C HIS A 113 -3.77 -7.49 1.88
N MET A 114 -3.51 -7.41 0.57
CA MET A 114 -2.37 -8.07 -0.07
C MET A 114 -1.04 -7.45 0.41
N ILE A 115 -0.92 -6.12 0.35
CA ILE A 115 0.30 -5.40 0.75
C ILE A 115 0.62 -5.65 2.23
N GLN A 116 -0.38 -5.54 3.10
CA GLN A 116 -0.26 -5.85 4.53
C GLN A 116 0.23 -7.27 4.78
N GLY A 117 -0.19 -8.23 3.95
CA GLY A 117 0.29 -9.61 4.06
C GLY A 117 1.77 -9.76 3.74
N ILE A 118 2.26 -9.04 2.72
CA ILE A 118 3.69 -9.04 2.36
C ILE A 118 4.51 -8.38 3.48
N GLU A 119 4.05 -7.23 3.99
CA GLU A 119 4.69 -6.55 5.12
C GLU A 119 4.74 -7.45 6.36
N SER A 120 3.61 -8.09 6.69
CA SER A 120 3.54 -9.03 7.83
C SER A 120 4.45 -10.23 7.65
N GLN A 121 4.53 -10.78 6.43
CA GLN A 121 5.41 -11.91 6.14
C GLN A 121 6.87 -11.53 6.38
N ALA A 122 7.31 -10.38 5.89
CA ALA A 122 8.68 -9.91 6.07
C ALA A 122 9.02 -9.72 7.57
N VAL A 123 8.07 -9.20 8.36
CA VAL A 123 8.22 -9.09 9.83
C VAL A 123 8.31 -10.46 10.49
N TYR A 124 7.46 -11.41 10.12
CA TYR A 124 7.47 -12.76 10.71
C TYR A 124 8.74 -13.54 10.38
N GLU A 125 9.16 -13.51 9.12
CA GLU A 125 10.43 -14.12 8.69
C GLU A 125 11.59 -13.56 9.50
N THR A 126 11.61 -12.24 9.72
CA THR A 126 12.65 -11.58 10.52
C THR A 126 12.66 -12.02 11.97
N ILE A 127 11.49 -12.17 12.60
CA ILE A 127 11.40 -12.68 13.98
C ILE A 127 11.93 -14.11 14.05
N LEU A 128 11.63 -14.94 13.05
CA LEU A 128 12.10 -16.33 12.98
C LEU A 128 13.61 -16.41 12.76
N ASP A 129 14.16 -15.54 11.92
CA ASP A 129 15.60 -15.49 11.61
C ASP A 129 16.44 -14.89 12.74
N ASN A 130 15.81 -14.20 13.71
CA ASN A 130 16.48 -13.52 14.82
C ASN A 130 16.01 -14.05 16.21
N PRO A 131 16.23 -15.34 16.52
CA PRO A 131 15.78 -15.91 17.78
C PRO A 131 16.43 -15.21 18.98
N GLY A 132 15.62 -14.85 19.97
CA GLY A 132 16.07 -14.17 21.19
C GLY A 132 16.13 -12.64 21.11
N VAL A 133 15.94 -12.06 19.91
CA VAL A 133 15.81 -10.61 19.78
C VAL A 133 14.40 -10.19 20.18
N CYS A 134 14.30 -9.33 21.20
CA CYS A 134 13.04 -8.77 21.65
C CYS A 134 12.76 -7.46 20.91
N GLY A 135 11.58 -7.36 20.30
CA GLY A 135 11.14 -6.16 19.60
C GLY A 135 9.63 -5.93 19.73
N SER A 136 9.22 -4.69 19.46
CA SER A 136 7.81 -4.31 19.37
C SER A 136 7.40 -4.27 17.90
N ILE A 137 6.29 -4.94 17.58
CA ILE A 137 5.69 -4.89 16.25
C ILE A 137 4.95 -3.55 16.13
N GLU A 138 5.37 -2.72 15.16
CA GLU A 138 4.63 -1.53 14.73
C GLU A 138 3.82 -1.86 13.47
N HIS A 139 2.86 -0.99 13.12
CA HIS A 139 1.92 -1.24 12.01
C HIS A 139 2.59 -1.59 10.67
N ASP A 140 3.79 -1.06 10.41
CA ASP A 140 4.55 -1.20 9.18
C ASP A 140 5.95 -1.80 9.40
N GLY A 141 6.22 -2.43 10.56
CA GLY A 141 7.52 -3.03 10.81
C GLY A 141 7.77 -3.57 12.21
N LEU A 142 9.05 -3.74 12.53
CA LEU A 142 9.55 -4.21 13.82
C LEU A 142 10.56 -3.19 14.35
N VAL A 143 10.44 -2.85 15.63
CA VAL A 143 11.43 -2.03 16.34
C VAL A 143 12.12 -2.88 17.38
N SER A 144 13.45 -2.94 17.31
CA SER A 144 14.30 -3.65 18.25
C SER A 144 15.38 -2.72 18.80
N THR A 145 15.80 -2.95 20.04
CA THR A 145 16.98 -2.31 20.63
C THR A 145 18.27 -3.05 20.29
N GLN A 146 18.17 -4.24 19.69
CA GLN A 146 19.28 -5.08 19.28
C GLN A 146 19.39 -5.11 17.75
N PRO A 147 20.60 -5.30 17.20
CA PRO A 147 20.78 -5.55 15.77
C PRO A 147 19.93 -6.73 15.29
N LEU A 148 19.46 -6.63 14.04
CA LEU A 148 18.70 -7.66 13.36
C LEU A 148 19.46 -8.08 12.10
N ASP A 149 19.54 -9.38 11.86
CA ASP A 149 19.89 -9.92 10.56
C ASP A 149 18.67 -9.76 9.65
N TRP A 150 18.79 -8.88 8.66
CA TRP A 150 17.73 -8.53 7.72
C TRP A 150 18.26 -8.50 6.29
N ALA A 151 17.65 -9.31 5.42
CA ALA A 151 17.98 -9.36 4.00
C ALA A 151 16.71 -9.41 3.13
N HIS A 152 15.82 -8.43 3.26
CA HIS A 152 14.62 -8.36 2.42
C HIS A 152 14.87 -7.60 1.11
N PRO A 153 14.40 -8.10 -0.05
CA PRO A 153 14.67 -7.49 -1.37
C PRO A 153 14.13 -6.07 -1.54
N TYR A 154 13.10 -5.69 -0.78
CA TYR A 154 12.38 -4.41 -0.98
C TYR A 154 12.35 -3.49 0.24
N LEU A 155 12.74 -3.97 1.41
CA LEU A 155 12.59 -3.25 2.68
C LEU A 155 13.98 -3.12 3.32
N ARG A 156 14.25 -1.99 3.96
CA ARG A 156 15.56 -1.67 4.54
C ARG A 156 15.43 -1.39 6.03
N LEU A 157 16.40 -1.86 6.80
CA LEU A 157 16.55 -1.44 8.19
C LEU A 157 16.86 0.05 8.23
N LYS A 158 16.19 0.77 9.14
CA LYS A 158 16.44 2.18 9.41
C LYS A 158 16.66 2.37 10.90
N LEU A 159 17.79 2.96 11.24
CA LEU A 159 18.06 3.42 12.61
C LEU A 159 17.20 4.65 12.91
N LYS A 160 16.30 4.54 13.90
CA LYS A 160 15.45 5.66 14.34
C LYS A 160 16.20 6.66 15.24
N HIS A 161 17.18 6.19 16.00
CA HIS A 161 17.97 7.01 16.93
C HIS A 161 19.46 6.78 16.69
N TYR A 162 20.07 7.67 15.91
CA TYR A 162 21.51 7.91 15.95
C TYR A 162 21.70 9.28 16.60
N GLN A 163 22.49 9.35 17.66
CA GLN A 163 23.06 10.62 18.13
C GLN A 163 24.19 11.02 17.19
#